data_AF-A0A2K3JZH8-F1
#
_entry.id   AF-A0A2K3JZH8-F1
#
_cell.length_a   1.000
_cell.length_b   1.000
_cell.length_c   1.000
_cell.angle_alpha   90.00
_cell.angle_beta   90.00
_cell.angle_gamma   90.00
#
_symmetry.space_group_name_H-M   'P 1'
#
loop_
_entity.id
_entity.type
_entity.pdbx_description
1 polymer ?
#
loop_
_entity_poly.entity_id
_entity_poly.type
_entity_poly.pdbx_seq_one_letter_code
_entity_poly.pdbx_strand_id
1 'polypeptide(L)'
;MRFKVHVVVMDDSGSITFVLFDRVVTEILGRNVADLIAEFNQGIGSDSYPPDLNMFINKQMLFKVEITKGHVNKRYNNYNVKRATDDAAIIQKFISLHNIKMCNEENEAEYNNALIELADNSPIK
;
A
#
# COMPACT_ATOMS: atom_id res chain seq x y z
N MET A 1 18.49 -0.59 8.74
CA MET A 1 17.57 0.10 7.80
C MET A 1 16.13 -0.23 8.18
N ARG A 2 15.15 0.56 7.75
CA ARG A 2 13.73 0.37 8.08
C ARG A 2 12.84 0.72 6.88
N PHE A 3 11.74 -0.01 6.68
CA PHE A 3 10.75 0.36 5.66
C PHE A 3 9.95 1.58 6.07
N LYS A 4 9.68 2.43 5.07
CA LYS A 4 8.65 3.46 5.08
C LYS A 4 8.02 3.47 3.68
N VAL A 5 6.89 2.79 3.54
CA VAL A 5 6.20 2.64 2.25
C VAL A 5 4.95 3.50 2.27
N HIS A 6 4.78 4.30 1.21
CA HIS A 6 3.54 5.04 0.99
C HIS A 6 2.68 4.24 0.03
N VAL A 7 1.47 3.88 0.45
CA VAL A 7 0.49 3.16 -0.38
C VAL A 7 -0.70 4.06 -0.62
N VAL A 8 -1.16 4.11 -1.87
CA VAL A 8 -2.41 4.78 -2.24
C VAL A 8 -3.50 3.73 -2.21
N VAL A 9 -4.49 3.93 -1.34
CA VAL A 9 -5.66 3.07 -1.21
C VAL A 9 -6.83 3.79 -1.84
N MET A 10 -7.65 3.04 -2.58
CA MET A 10 -8.83 3.56 -3.25
C MET A 10 -10.07 2.83 -2.73
N ASP A 11 -11.12 3.59 -2.50
CA ASP A 11 -12.46 3.08 -2.22
C ASP A 11 -13.49 3.86 -3.05
N ASP A 12 -14.78 3.54 -2.86
CA ASP A 12 -15.89 4.14 -3.60
C ASP A 12 -16.01 5.67 -3.38
N SER A 13 -15.43 6.19 -2.29
CA SER A 13 -15.50 7.60 -1.91
C SER A 13 -14.30 8.42 -2.41
N GLY A 14 -13.20 7.75 -2.80
CA GLY A 14 -12.02 8.39 -3.35
C GLY A 14 -10.74 7.63 -3.03
N SER A 15 -9.63 8.36 -3.00
CA SER A 15 -8.31 7.80 -2.72
C SER A 15 -7.67 8.47 -1.51
N ILE A 16 -6.89 7.69 -0.76
CA ILE A 16 -6.19 8.14 0.43
C ILE A 16 -4.81 7.50 0.51
N THR A 17 -3.82 8.25 1.00
CA THR A 17 -2.47 7.73 1.19
C THR A 17 -2.28 7.23 2.62
N PHE A 18 -1.84 5.99 2.76
CA PHE A 18 -1.40 5.40 4.03
C PHE A 18 0.11 5.24 4.06
N VAL A 19 0.67 5.37 5.27
CA VAL A 19 2.10 5.13 5.51
C VAL A 19 2.26 3.83 6.28
N LEU A 20 2.91 2.85 5.66
CA LEU A 20 3.27 1.58 6.26
C LEU A 20 4.72 1.65 6.77
N PHE A 21 4.89 1.38 8.06
CA PHE A 21 6.21 1.31 8.70
C PHE A 21 6.74 -0.12 8.72
N ASP A 22 8.05 -0.24 8.88
CA ASP A 22 8.84 -1.46 9.02
C ASP A 22 8.10 -2.68 9.56
N ARG A 23 7.51 -2.59 10.76
CA ARG A 23 6.81 -3.72 11.38
C ARG A 23 5.66 -4.26 10.52
N VAL A 24 4.83 -3.38 9.96
CA VAL A 24 3.68 -3.76 9.13
C VAL A 24 4.15 -4.31 7.80
N VAL A 25 5.15 -3.65 7.19
CA VAL A 25 5.70 -4.06 5.89
C VAL A 25 6.37 -5.44 6.00
N THR A 26 7.19 -5.68 7.02
CA THR A 26 7.83 -6.98 7.25
C THR A 26 6.84 -8.09 7.60
N GLU A 27 5.74 -7.78 8.30
CA GLU A 27 4.69 -8.75 8.60
C GLU A 27 3.98 -9.23 7.31
N ILE A 28 3.82 -8.34 6.33
CA ILE A 28 3.16 -8.64 5.04
C ILE A 28 4.15 -9.25 4.05
N LEU A 29 5.34 -8.67 3.90
CA LEU A 29 6.38 -9.17 2.99
C LEU A 29 6.99 -10.50 3.47
N GLY A 30 6.94 -10.78 4.77
CA GLY A 30 7.68 -11.89 5.39
C GLY A 30 9.21 -11.72 5.34
N ARG A 31 9.71 -10.55 4.92
CA ARG A 31 11.13 -10.24 4.72
C ARG A 31 11.52 -8.94 5.40
N ASN A 32 12.78 -8.86 5.81
CA ASN A 32 13.34 -7.65 6.38
C ASN A 32 13.99 -6.77 5.29
N VAL A 33 14.24 -5.50 5.61
CA VAL A 33 14.84 -4.55 4.66
C VAL A 33 16.25 -4.95 4.21
N ALA A 34 17.02 -5.56 5.11
CA ALA A 34 18.40 -5.92 4.81
C ALA A 34 18.47 -7.03 3.75
N ASP A 35 17.57 -8.02 3.84
CA ASP A 35 17.46 -9.10 2.85
C ASP A 35 17.10 -8.54 1.48
N LEU A 36 16.10 -7.66 1.42
CA LEU A 36 15.64 -7.03 0.17
C LEU A 36 16.76 -6.25 -0.51
N ILE A 37 17.57 -5.52 0.28
CA ILE A 37 18.67 -4.71 -0.25
C ILE A 37 19.88 -5.55 -0.64
N ALA A 38 20.15 -6.63 0.09
CA ALA A 38 21.19 -7.57 -0.26
C ALA A 38 20.93 -8.18 -1.64
N GLU A 39 19.68 -8.52 -1.94
CA GLU A 39 19.26 -9.00 -3.27
C GLU A 39 19.35 -7.87 -4.33
N PHE A 40 18.91 -6.66 -3.98
CA PHE A 40 18.99 -5.51 -4.89
C PHE A 40 20.41 -5.21 -5.36
N ASN A 41 21.35 -5.12 -4.41
CA ASN A 41 22.76 -4.85 -4.69
C ASN A 41 23.45 -5.94 -5.53
N GLN A 42 22.87 -7.13 -5.63
CA GLN A 42 23.46 -8.27 -6.35
C GLN A 42 23.02 -8.39 -7.82
N GLY A 43 21.96 -7.71 -8.26
CA GLY A 43 21.45 -7.94 -9.62
C GLY A 43 20.57 -6.86 -10.24
N ILE A 44 20.14 -5.84 -9.50
CA ILE A 44 19.22 -4.83 -10.00
C ILE A 44 19.80 -3.47 -9.64
N GLY A 45 20.14 -2.64 -10.64
CA GLY A 45 20.76 -1.32 -10.41
C GLY A 45 20.04 -0.52 -9.31
N SER A 46 20.79 0.26 -8.54
CA SER A 46 20.38 0.92 -7.28
C SER A 46 19.08 1.72 -7.31
N ASP A 47 18.59 2.05 -8.50
CA ASP A 47 17.46 2.95 -8.72
C ASP A 47 16.18 2.24 -9.20
N SER A 48 16.17 0.90 -9.17
CA SER A 48 15.01 0.12 -9.64
C SER A 48 13.95 -0.08 -8.55
N TYR A 49 12.70 -0.27 -8.97
CA TYR A 49 11.59 -0.60 -8.06
C TYR A 49 11.70 -2.06 -7.55
N PRO A 50 11.60 -2.32 -6.24
CA PRO A 50 11.67 -3.68 -5.71
C PRO A 50 10.39 -4.47 -5.98
N PRO A 51 10.46 -5.61 -6.72
CA PRO A 51 9.28 -6.35 -7.15
C PRO A 51 8.48 -6.95 -5.99
N ASP A 52 9.09 -7.15 -4.82
CA ASP A 52 8.42 -7.59 -3.60
C ASP A 52 7.29 -6.64 -3.18
N LEU A 53 7.40 -5.33 -3.48
CA LEU A 53 6.35 -4.36 -3.17
C LEU A 53 5.12 -4.50 -4.08
N ASN A 54 5.19 -5.28 -5.16
CA ASN A 54 4.03 -5.53 -6.03
C ASN A 54 2.87 -6.21 -5.28
N MET A 55 3.12 -6.85 -4.13
CA MET A 55 2.05 -7.46 -3.34
C MET A 55 1.02 -6.46 -2.79
N PHE A 56 1.37 -5.17 -2.74
CA PHE A 56 0.46 -4.10 -2.34
C PHE A 56 -0.36 -3.54 -3.51
N ILE A 57 0.00 -3.88 -4.75
CA ILE A 57 -0.65 -3.35 -5.96
C ILE A 57 -1.86 -4.22 -6.31
N ASN A 58 -2.98 -3.59 -6.65
CA ASN A 58 -4.23 -4.25 -7.04
C ASN A 58 -4.67 -5.35 -6.05
N LYS A 59 -4.44 -5.09 -4.75
CA LYS A 59 -4.74 -6.03 -3.69
C LYS A 59 -5.80 -5.45 -2.75
N GLN A 60 -6.86 -6.21 -2.54
CA GLN A 60 -7.82 -5.90 -1.49
C GLN A 60 -7.18 -6.21 -0.12
N MET A 61 -7.12 -5.20 0.75
CA MET A 61 -6.50 -5.30 2.06
C MET A 61 -7.34 -4.60 3.12
N LEU A 62 -7.30 -5.13 4.34
CA LEU A 62 -7.93 -4.54 5.52
C LEU A 62 -6.88 -3.83 6.37
N PHE A 63 -7.05 -2.52 6.56
CA PHE A 63 -6.14 -1.68 7.34
C PHE A 63 -6.75 -1.28 8.69
N LYS A 64 -6.00 -1.51 9.78
CA LYS A 64 -6.29 -0.92 11.09
C LYS A 64 -5.48 0.36 11.25
N VAL A 65 -6.16 1.49 11.22
CA VAL A 65 -5.57 2.83 11.27
C VAL A 65 -5.79 3.46 12.64
N GLU A 66 -4.78 4.16 13.19
CA GLU A 66 -4.94 4.98 14.39
C GLU A 66 -5.06 6.47 14.00
N ILE A 67 -6.17 7.09 14.36
CA ILE A 67 -6.40 8.52 14.16
C ILE A 67 -6.16 9.23 15.50
N THR A 68 -5.10 10.02 15.58
CA THR A 68 -4.84 10.87 16.76
C THR A 68 -5.51 12.24 16.56
N LYS A 69 -6.00 12.88 17.63
CA LYS A 69 -6.66 14.21 17.58
C LYS A 69 -5.83 15.30 16.86
N GLY A 70 -4.51 15.17 16.82
CA GLY A 70 -3.61 16.05 16.07
C GLY A 70 -3.69 15.91 14.54
N HIS A 71 -4.22 14.80 14.02
CA HIS A 71 -4.39 14.57 12.58
C HIS A 71 -5.55 15.37 11.99
N VAL A 72 -6.63 15.55 12.77
CA VAL A 72 -7.85 16.29 12.37
C VAL A 72 -7.58 17.80 12.24
N ASN A 73 -6.75 18.37 13.12
CA ASN A 73 -6.55 19.82 13.19
C ASN A 73 -5.43 20.36 12.28
N LYS A 74 -4.61 19.50 11.67
CA LYS A 74 -3.44 19.93 10.88
C LYS A 74 -3.34 19.36 9.46
N ARG A 75 -4.38 18.67 8.96
CA ARG A 75 -4.34 17.98 7.64
C ARG A 75 -3.06 17.16 7.47
N TYR A 76 -2.61 16.48 8.52
CA TYR A 76 -1.55 15.50 8.35
C TYR A 76 -2.18 14.29 7.66
N ASN A 77 -2.12 14.27 6.33
CA ASN A 77 -2.59 13.18 5.47
C ASN A 77 -1.83 11.85 5.67
N ASN A 78 -1.03 11.72 6.73
CA ASN A 78 -0.25 10.54 7.04
C ASN A 78 -0.99 9.73 8.10
N TYR A 79 -1.86 8.84 7.65
CA TYR A 79 -2.54 7.90 8.52
C TYR A 79 -1.59 6.74 8.85
N ASN A 80 -1.33 6.54 10.14
CA ASN A 80 -0.42 5.51 10.60
C ASN A 80 -1.18 4.18 10.72
N VAL A 81 -0.75 3.19 9.93
CA VAL A 81 -1.32 1.84 9.94
C VAL A 81 -0.69 1.05 11.09
N LYS A 82 -1.52 0.54 11.99
CA LYS A 82 -1.09 -0.34 13.10
C LYS A 82 -0.94 -1.78 12.68
N ARG A 83 -1.87 -2.24 11.82
CA ARG A 83 -1.92 -3.58 11.27
C ARG A 83 -2.57 -3.52 9.90
N ALA A 84 -2.14 -4.40 9.01
CA ALA A 84 -2.79 -4.64 7.74
C ALA A 84 -2.80 -6.15 7.47
N THR A 85 -3.82 -6.60 6.75
CA THR A 85 -3.96 -8.01 6.35
C THR A 85 -4.58 -8.08 4.96
N ASP A 86 -4.13 -9.03 4.16
CA ASP A 86 -4.65 -9.38 2.84
C ASP A 86 -5.36 -10.74 2.84
N ASP A 87 -5.60 -11.32 4.03
CA ASP A 87 -6.29 -12.60 4.20
C ASP A 87 -7.78 -12.44 3.83
N ALA A 88 -8.16 -13.05 2.72
CA ALA A 88 -9.52 -13.00 2.18
C ALA A 88 -10.56 -13.51 3.19
N ALA A 89 -10.26 -14.53 4.01
CA ALA A 89 -11.21 -15.04 4.99
C ALA A 89 -11.46 -14.03 6.12
N ILE A 90 -10.42 -13.33 6.57
CA ILE A 90 -10.54 -12.27 7.58
C ILE A 90 -11.31 -11.08 7.00
N ILE A 91 -10.98 -10.67 5.76
CA ILE A 91 -11.64 -9.57 5.06
C ILE A 91 -13.14 -9.88 4.89
N GLN A 92 -13.49 -11.06 4.39
CA GLN A 92 -14.89 -11.49 4.21
C GLN A 92 -15.65 -11.54 5.53
N LYS A 93 -15.03 -12.06 6.59
CA LYS A 93 -15.61 -12.06 7.93
C LYS A 93 -15.85 -10.64 8.45
N PHE A 94 -14.92 -9.73 8.22
CA PHE A 94 -15.03 -8.33 8.62
C PHE A 94 -16.17 -7.61 7.88
N ILE A 95 -16.25 -7.79 6.55
CA ILE A 95 -17.32 -7.25 5.70
C ILE A 95 -18.68 -7.76 6.19
N SER A 96 -18.80 -9.06 6.44
CA SER A 96 -20.04 -9.69 6.93
C SER A 96 -20.44 -9.18 8.31
N LEU A 97 -19.47 -8.97 9.22
CA LEU A 97 -19.72 -8.49 10.58
C LEU A 97 -20.19 -7.03 10.61
N HIS A 98 -19.65 -6.20 9.72
CA HIS A 98 -19.90 -4.76 9.69
C HIS A 98 -20.87 -4.31 8.59
N ASN A 99 -21.43 -5.27 7.84
CA ASN A 99 -22.42 -5.05 6.78
C ASN A 99 -21.96 -4.03 5.73
N ILE A 100 -20.68 -4.10 5.38
CA ILE A 100 -20.02 -3.20 4.43
C ILE A 100 -20.44 -3.58 3.01
N LYS A 101 -20.82 -2.60 2.19
CA LYS A 101 -21.09 -2.83 0.77
C LYS A 101 -19.76 -2.92 0.02
N MET A 102 -19.58 -3.98 -0.76
CA MET A 102 -18.46 -4.09 -1.70
C MET A 102 -18.94 -3.63 -3.07
N CYS A 103 -18.21 -2.71 -3.70
CA CYS A 103 -18.43 -2.42 -5.12
C CYS A 103 -17.75 -3.49 -5.98
N ASN A 104 -18.46 -3.95 -7.00
CA ASN A 104 -18.07 -5.09 -7.82
C ASN A 104 -16.86 -4.77 -8.73
N GLU A 105 -16.11 -5.82 -9.05
CA GLU A 105 -14.85 -5.87 -9.84
C GLU A 105 -14.99 -5.41 -11.32
N GLU A 106 -16.19 -5.07 -11.79
CA GLU A 106 -16.44 -4.73 -13.21
C GLU A 106 -15.80 -3.40 -13.67
N ASN A 107 -15.40 -2.53 -12.73
CA ASN A 107 -14.76 -1.23 -13.03
C ASN A 107 -13.22 -1.26 -12.95
N GLU A 108 -12.60 -2.37 -12.55
CA GLU A 108 -11.13 -2.45 -12.35
C GLU A 108 -10.33 -2.46 -13.67
N ALA A 109 -10.96 -2.91 -14.76
CA ALA A 109 -10.35 -2.97 -16.10
C ALA A 109 -10.06 -1.59 -16.69
N GLU A 110 -10.80 -0.56 -16.31
CA GLU A 110 -10.62 0.80 -16.83
C GLU A 110 -9.45 1.52 -16.14
N TYR A 111 -9.13 1.17 -14.89
CA TYR A 111 -8.08 1.81 -14.08
C TYR A 111 -6.67 1.29 -14.40
N ASN A 112 -6.52 0.01 -14.75
CA ASN A 112 -5.22 -0.58 -15.11
C ASN A 112 -4.56 0.11 -16.32
N ASN A 113 -5.33 0.80 -17.17
CA ASN A 113 -4.80 1.59 -18.28
C ASN A 113 -4.27 2.98 -17.87
N ALA A 114 -4.64 3.51 -16.70
CA ALA A 114 -4.22 4.84 -16.24
C ALA A 114 -2.87 4.84 -15.49
N LEU A 115 -2.31 3.67 -15.17
CA LEU A 115 -1.10 3.51 -14.37
C LEU A 115 0.23 3.65 -15.16
N ILE A 116 0.19 4.09 -16.42
CA ILE A 116 1.38 4.17 -17.29
C ILE A 116 2.01 5.57 -17.40
N GLU A 117 1.38 6.66 -16.96
CA GLU A 117 1.94 8.02 -17.17
C GLU A 117 2.36 8.76 -15.88
N LEU A 118 3.14 8.11 -15.01
CA LEU A 118 3.91 8.83 -13.98
C LEU A 118 5.43 8.67 -14.13
N ALA A 119 5.91 8.02 -15.19
CA ALA A 119 7.30 8.12 -15.59
C ALA A 119 7.50 9.47 -16.32
N ASP A 120 7.74 10.53 -15.55
CA ASP A 120 8.32 11.75 -16.09
C ASP A 120 9.75 11.42 -16.55
N ASN A 121 9.87 10.87 -17.76
CA ASN A 121 11.13 10.60 -18.45
C ASN A 121 11.77 11.88 -19.01
N SER A 122 11.44 13.05 -18.45
CA SER A 122 12.11 14.29 -18.80
C SER A 122 13.57 14.21 -18.33
N PRO A 123 14.55 14.27 -19.25
CA PRO A 123 15.95 14.26 -18.86
C PRO A 123 16.24 15.48 -17.98
N ILE A 124 16.92 15.25 -16.86
CA ILE A 124 17.44 16.31 -15.99
C ILE A 124 18.40 17.14 -16.84
N LYS A 125 18.03 18.39 -17.09
CA LYS A 125 18.80 19.34 -17.91
C LYS A 125 19.86 20.06 -17.09
#